data_AF-A0A2C5YQV7-F1
#
_entry.id   AF-A0A2C5YQV7-F1
#
_cell.length_a   1.000
_cell.length_b   1.000
_cell.length_c   1.000
_cell.angle_alpha   90.00
_cell.angle_beta   90.00
_cell.angle_gamma   90.00
#
_symmetry.space_group_name_H-M   'P 1'
#
loop_
_entity.id
_entity.type
_entity.pdbx_description
1 polymer ?
#
loop_
_entity_poly.entity_id
_entity_poly.type
_entity_poly.pdbx_seq_one_letter_code
_entity_poly.pdbx_strand_id
1 'polypeptide(L)'
;MGLRLATDASDDMMRRAVATAFAARAAELLTPQQGSLEASRAAERALTQHRGAARFVADVGVAGAHVDFILALQRALLRVAGGASKMGTLLSALLQQLYGLDVVDEEAILEWWADERAVEGDEGMVVLKERCAKLVEWLEDASEEDDDDE
;
A
#
# COMPACT_ATOMS: atom_id res chain seq x y z
N MET A 1 12.03 13.14 11.96
CA MET A 1 11.72 13.11 13.41
C MET A 1 11.11 14.40 13.98
N GLY A 2 11.22 15.58 13.34
CA GLY A 2 10.72 16.84 13.92
C GLY A 2 9.20 16.89 14.18
N LEU A 3 8.37 16.36 13.26
CA LEU A 3 6.91 16.41 13.40
C LEU A 3 6.37 15.42 14.45
N ARG A 4 6.88 14.18 14.51
CA ARG A 4 6.42 13.15 15.48
C ARG A 4 6.57 13.62 16.93
N LEU A 5 7.72 14.21 17.24
CA LEU A 5 8.04 14.72 18.57
C LEU A 5 7.33 16.03 18.88
N ALA A 6 7.06 16.87 17.87
CA ALA A 6 6.36 18.13 18.06
C ALA A 6 4.86 17.95 18.36
N THR A 7 4.26 16.81 17.98
CA THR A 7 2.82 16.55 18.17
C THR A 7 2.51 15.40 19.12
N ASP A 8 3.52 14.84 19.82
CA ASP A 8 3.38 13.65 20.68
C ASP A 8 2.62 12.50 19.99
N ALA A 9 2.92 12.28 18.70
CA ALA A 9 2.17 11.31 17.90
C ALA A 9 2.71 9.89 18.10
N SER A 10 1.82 8.95 18.42
CA SER A 10 2.12 7.51 18.44
C SER A 10 2.47 6.98 17.05
N ASP A 11 3.18 5.86 17.01
CA ASP A 11 3.60 5.23 15.75
C ASP A 11 2.41 4.78 14.88
N ASP A 12 1.31 4.35 15.50
CA ASP A 12 0.06 4.05 14.78
C ASP A 12 -0.55 5.30 14.11
N MET A 13 -0.54 6.45 14.77
CA MET A 13 -1.00 7.69 14.16
C MET A 13 -0.11 8.12 13.00
N MET A 14 1.20 7.99 13.14
CA MET A 14 2.16 8.30 12.06
C MET A 14 1.95 7.35 10.88
N ARG A 15 1.83 6.05 11.12
CA ARG A 15 1.53 5.03 10.09
C ARG A 15 0.30 5.38 9.29
N ARG A 16 -0.82 5.66 9.97
CA ARG A 16 -2.09 6.01 9.31
C ARG A 16 -1.98 7.31 8.53
N ALA A 17 -1.26 8.30 9.05
CA ALA A 17 -1.03 9.57 8.37
C ALA A 17 -0.19 9.38 7.10
N VAL A 18 0.90 8.62 7.17
CA VAL A 18 1.77 8.32 6.02
C VAL A 18 0.98 7.52 4.97
N ALA A 19 0.32 6.44 5.37
CA ALA A 19 -0.51 5.65 4.46
C ALA A 19 -1.58 6.51 3.78
N THR A 20 -2.27 7.37 4.54
CA THR A 20 -3.30 8.28 3.99
C THR A 20 -2.71 9.28 3.01
N ALA A 21 -1.57 9.90 3.33
CA ALA A 21 -0.93 10.87 2.46
C ALA A 21 -0.48 10.26 1.13
N PHE A 22 0.15 9.08 1.15
CA PHE A 22 0.59 8.41 -0.07
C PHE A 22 -0.58 7.83 -0.88
N ALA A 23 -1.60 7.27 -0.22
CA ALA A 23 -2.83 6.84 -0.90
C ALA A 23 -3.55 8.00 -1.60
N ALA A 24 -3.74 9.12 -0.89
CA ALA A 24 -4.36 10.31 -1.46
C ALA A 24 -3.55 10.85 -2.64
N ARG A 25 -2.23 10.95 -2.49
CA ARG A 25 -1.36 11.44 -3.56
C ARG A 25 -1.38 10.53 -4.80
N ALA A 26 -1.32 9.22 -4.60
CA ALA A 26 -1.41 8.25 -5.69
C ALA A 26 -2.75 8.33 -6.41
N ALA A 27 -3.86 8.48 -5.67
CA ALA A 27 -5.18 8.63 -6.26
C ALA A 27 -5.37 9.97 -6.98
N GLU A 28 -4.83 11.06 -6.46
CA GLU A 28 -4.80 12.36 -7.13
C GLU A 28 -4.15 12.28 -8.51
N LEU A 29 -3.05 11.54 -8.64
CA LEU A 29 -2.34 11.37 -9.91
C LEU A 29 -3.17 10.65 -10.99
N LEU A 30 -4.22 9.92 -10.60
CA LEU A 30 -5.19 9.31 -11.52
C LEU A 30 -6.19 10.33 -12.09
N THR A 31 -6.27 11.54 -11.52
CA THR A 31 -7.23 12.55 -11.93
C THR A 31 -6.76 13.32 -13.17
N PRO A 32 -7.69 13.80 -14.01
CA PRO A 32 -7.34 14.63 -15.16
C PRO A 32 -6.53 15.87 -14.82
N GLN A 33 -6.76 16.46 -13.65
CA GLN A 33 -6.09 17.66 -13.17
C GLN A 33 -4.61 17.43 -12.86
N GLN A 34 -4.18 16.18 -12.69
CA GLN A 34 -2.82 15.80 -12.30
C GLN A 34 -2.12 14.92 -13.35
N GLY A 35 -2.72 14.76 -14.54
CA GLY A 35 -2.10 14.09 -15.68
C GLY A 35 -2.73 12.75 -16.09
N SER A 36 -3.82 12.31 -15.44
CA SER A 36 -4.52 11.06 -15.78
C SER A 36 -3.59 9.85 -15.86
N LEU A 37 -2.69 9.69 -14.90
CA LEU A 37 -1.77 8.56 -14.91
C LEU A 37 -2.55 7.25 -14.72
N GLU A 38 -2.04 6.18 -15.33
CA GLU A 38 -2.46 4.82 -15.03
C GLU A 38 -1.98 4.40 -13.63
N ALA A 39 -2.65 3.42 -13.03
CA ALA A 39 -2.42 3.00 -11.63
C ALA A 39 -0.95 2.71 -11.30
N SER A 40 -0.26 1.93 -12.15
CA SER A 40 1.16 1.60 -11.97
C SER A 40 2.06 2.84 -11.96
N ARG A 41 1.88 3.75 -12.93
CA ARG A 41 2.66 5.00 -13.00
C ARG A 41 2.34 5.97 -11.87
N ALA A 42 1.09 6.00 -11.42
CA ALA A 42 0.68 6.81 -10.28
C ALA A 42 1.31 6.30 -8.98
N ALA A 43 1.31 4.98 -8.76
CA ALA A 43 1.95 4.34 -7.61
C ALA A 43 3.47 4.57 -7.59
N GLU A 44 4.14 4.28 -8.71
CA GLU A 44 5.58 4.52 -8.90
C GLU A 44 5.91 5.98 -8.57
N ARG A 45 5.20 6.92 -9.19
CA ARG A 45 5.44 8.35 -8.98
C ARG A 45 5.18 8.78 -7.55
N ALA A 46 4.13 8.30 -6.90
CA ALA A 46 3.83 8.64 -5.51
C ALA A 46 4.98 8.25 -4.56
N LEU A 47 5.63 7.10 -4.81
CA LEU A 47 6.68 6.56 -3.93
C LEU A 47 8.10 7.00 -4.30
N THR A 48 8.32 7.49 -5.53
CA THR A 48 9.67 7.76 -6.05
C THR A 48 9.90 9.21 -6.50
N GLN A 49 8.86 10.04 -6.66
CA GLN A 49 8.98 11.42 -7.15
C GLN A 49 9.94 12.27 -6.30
N HIS A 50 10.03 12.00 -4.99
CA HIS A 50 10.91 12.70 -4.08
C HIS A 50 12.00 11.77 -3.56
N ARG A 51 13.25 12.27 -3.56
CA ARG A 51 14.39 11.52 -3.04
C ARG A 51 14.14 11.13 -1.58
N GLY A 52 14.21 9.82 -1.31
CA GLY A 52 14.02 9.27 0.03
C GLY A 52 12.55 9.07 0.44
N ALA A 53 11.57 9.26 -0.46
CA ALA A 53 10.17 9.00 -0.15
C ALA A 53 9.93 7.53 0.23
N ALA A 54 10.40 6.56 -0.56
CA ALA A 54 10.34 5.13 -0.23
C ALA A 54 10.96 4.82 1.14
N ARG A 55 12.18 5.32 1.40
CA ARG A 55 12.86 5.18 2.70
C ARG A 55 12.05 5.80 3.83
N PHE A 56 11.43 6.96 3.62
CA PHE A 56 10.58 7.59 4.62
C PHE A 56 9.34 6.74 4.92
N VAL A 57 8.73 6.12 3.90
CA VAL A 57 7.63 5.18 4.09
C VAL A 57 8.09 3.97 4.92
N ALA A 58 9.25 3.39 4.61
CA ALA A 58 9.82 2.29 5.40
C ALA A 58 10.10 2.69 6.86
N ASP A 59 10.83 3.79 7.07
CA ASP A 59 11.31 4.21 8.39
C ASP A 59 10.18 4.76 9.30
N VAL A 60 9.13 5.35 8.72
CA VAL A 60 8.10 6.11 9.48
C VAL A 60 6.69 5.57 9.29
N GLY A 61 6.35 5.11 8.08
CA GLY A 61 5.04 4.54 7.79
C GLY A 61 4.95 3.10 8.31
N VAL A 62 5.83 2.25 7.77
CA VAL A 62 5.90 0.83 8.10
C VAL A 62 6.46 0.64 9.50
N ALA A 63 7.70 1.07 9.74
CA ALA A 63 8.38 1.01 11.04
C ALA A 63 8.25 -0.38 11.73
N GLY A 64 8.44 -1.45 10.95
CA GLY A 64 8.32 -2.85 11.41
C GLY A 64 6.89 -3.39 11.56
N ALA A 65 5.86 -2.61 11.27
CA ALA A 65 4.46 -3.05 11.31
C ALA A 65 3.85 -3.04 9.89
N HIS A 66 4.31 -4.00 9.08
CA HIS A 66 4.04 -4.05 7.63
C HIS A 66 2.55 -4.26 7.35
N VAL A 67 1.94 -5.30 7.95
CA VAL A 67 0.50 -5.60 7.79
C VAL A 67 -0.38 -4.42 8.20
N ASP A 68 -0.09 -3.77 9.34
CA ASP A 68 -0.85 -2.62 9.79
C ASP A 68 -0.73 -1.43 8.83
N PHE A 69 0.42 -1.25 8.16
CA PHE A 69 0.61 -0.20 7.17
C PHE A 69 -0.20 -0.48 5.91
N ILE A 70 -0.20 -1.73 5.43
CA ILE A 70 -1.01 -2.16 4.28
C ILE A 70 -2.51 -1.98 4.59
N LEU A 71 -2.98 -2.39 5.76
CA LEU A 71 -4.37 -2.16 6.20
C LEU A 71 -4.71 -0.67 6.26
N ALA A 72 -3.81 0.17 6.76
CA ALA A 72 -4.01 1.61 6.78
C ALA A 72 -4.11 2.20 5.36
N LEU A 73 -3.30 1.68 4.42
CA LEU A 73 -3.30 2.09 3.01
C LEU A 73 -4.60 1.69 2.31
N GLN A 74 -5.04 0.44 2.47
CA GLN A 74 -6.31 -0.06 1.95
C GLN A 74 -7.49 0.78 2.46
N ARG A 75 -7.57 1.01 3.78
CA ARG A 75 -8.61 1.85 4.39
C ARG A 75 -8.56 3.29 3.90
N ALA A 76 -7.37 3.84 3.66
CA ALA A 76 -7.23 5.18 3.12
C ALA A 76 -7.76 5.26 1.68
N LEU A 77 -7.39 4.31 0.82
CA LEU A 77 -7.85 4.25 -0.56
C LEU A 77 -9.37 4.09 -0.68
N LEU A 78 -9.99 3.31 0.21
CA LEU A 78 -11.46 3.17 0.24
C LEU A 78 -12.17 4.52 0.46
N ARG A 79 -11.56 5.42 1.25
CA ARG A 79 -12.10 6.76 1.53
C ARG A 79 -11.85 7.77 0.41
N VAL A 80 -11.00 7.45 -0.57
CA VAL A 80 -10.74 8.35 -1.69
C VAL A 80 -11.83 8.19 -2.75
N ALA A 81 -12.25 9.32 -3.35
CA ALA A 81 -13.19 9.32 -4.45
C ALA A 81 -12.62 8.58 -5.67
N GLY A 82 -13.43 7.75 -6.33
CA GLY A 82 -13.02 7.01 -7.54
C GLY A 82 -13.55 5.59 -7.65
N GLY A 83 -14.22 5.09 -6.62
CA GLY A 83 -14.86 3.78 -6.59
C GLY A 83 -13.91 2.64 -6.23
N ALA A 84 -14.41 1.67 -5.47
CA ALA A 84 -13.61 0.60 -4.87
C ALA A 84 -12.79 -0.19 -5.90
N SER A 85 -13.37 -0.51 -7.06
CA SER A 85 -12.65 -1.26 -8.10
C SER A 85 -11.42 -0.52 -8.63
N LYS A 86 -11.51 0.79 -8.88
CA LYS A 86 -10.37 1.59 -9.39
C LYS A 86 -9.31 1.75 -8.32
N MET A 87 -9.74 1.97 -7.08
CA MET A 87 -8.85 2.08 -5.92
C MET A 87 -8.16 0.75 -5.59
N GLY A 88 -8.82 -0.40 -5.82
CA GLY A 88 -8.21 -1.71 -5.70
C GLY A 88 -7.10 -1.96 -6.71
N THR A 89 -7.29 -1.55 -7.98
CA THR A 89 -6.20 -1.59 -8.97
C THR A 89 -5.02 -0.72 -8.55
N LEU A 90 -5.28 0.45 -7.95
CA LEU A 90 -4.23 1.31 -7.41
C LEU A 90 -3.54 0.69 -6.19
N LEU A 91 -4.28 0.01 -5.31
CA LEU A 91 -3.74 -0.71 -4.17
C LEU A 91 -2.77 -1.80 -4.63
N SER A 92 -3.19 -2.65 -5.56
CA SER A 92 -2.34 -3.70 -6.15
C SER A 92 -1.06 -3.12 -6.72
N ALA A 93 -1.15 -2.02 -7.48
CA ALA A 93 0.02 -1.31 -8.01
C ALA A 93 0.92 -0.72 -6.91
N LEU A 94 0.34 -0.17 -5.83
CA LEU A 94 1.12 0.34 -4.70
C LEU A 94 1.86 -0.77 -3.97
N LEU A 95 1.22 -1.93 -3.74
CA LEU A 95 1.85 -3.08 -3.10
C LEU A 95 3.00 -3.63 -3.94
N GLN A 96 2.82 -3.77 -5.25
CA GLN A 96 3.91 -4.14 -6.17
C GLN A 96 5.10 -3.17 -6.08
N GLN A 97 4.84 -1.87 -6.02
CA GLN A 97 5.90 -0.87 -5.91
C GLN A 97 6.57 -0.90 -4.53
N LEU A 98 5.82 -1.08 -3.45
CA LEU A 98 6.39 -1.18 -2.11
C LEU A 98 7.25 -2.44 -1.95
N TYR A 99 6.83 -3.57 -2.52
CA TYR A 99 7.60 -4.80 -2.60
C TYR A 99 8.89 -4.59 -3.39
N GLY A 100 8.81 -4.11 -4.64
CA GLY A 100 9.99 -3.87 -5.47
C GLY A 100 10.93 -2.75 -4.99
N LEU A 101 10.55 -2.01 -3.95
CA LEU A 101 11.38 -0.99 -3.28
C LEU A 101 11.92 -1.46 -1.92
N ASP A 102 11.72 -2.73 -1.57
CA ASP A 102 12.10 -3.35 -0.28
C ASP A 102 11.49 -2.60 0.92
N VAL A 103 10.28 -2.05 0.76
CA VAL A 103 9.56 -1.33 1.83
C VAL A 103 8.62 -2.26 2.59
N VAL A 104 8.03 -3.22 1.89
CA VAL A 104 7.29 -4.35 2.46
C VAL A 104 7.82 -5.62 1.80
N ASP A 105 7.83 -6.70 2.55
CA ASP A 105 8.24 -8.03 2.12
C ASP A 105 7.04 -8.85 1.66
N GLU A 106 7.33 -10.03 1.10
CA GLU A 106 6.32 -10.96 0.63
C GLU A 106 5.43 -11.45 1.77
N GLU A 107 6.03 -11.87 2.87
CA GLU A 107 5.34 -12.43 4.03
C GLU A 107 4.30 -11.44 4.56
N ALA A 108 4.61 -10.13 4.61
CA ALA A 108 3.63 -9.15 5.03
C ALA A 108 2.45 -8.99 4.07
N ILE A 109 2.66 -9.14 2.76
CA ILE A 109 1.57 -9.09 1.78
C ILE A 109 0.68 -10.32 1.92
N LEU A 110 1.26 -11.51 2.11
CA LEU A 110 0.53 -12.76 2.33
C LEU A 110 -0.20 -12.76 3.68
N GLU A 111 0.43 -12.28 4.75
CA GLU A 111 -0.20 -12.11 6.07
C GLU A 111 -1.37 -11.12 6.01
N TRP A 112 -1.20 -9.97 5.33
CA TRP A 112 -2.30 -9.04 5.10
C TRP A 112 -3.43 -9.67 4.28
N TRP A 113 -3.09 -10.50 3.28
CA TRP A 113 -4.08 -11.23 2.50
C TRP A 113 -4.88 -12.22 3.35
N ALA A 114 -4.26 -12.87 4.34
CA ALA A 114 -4.98 -13.75 5.26
C ALA A 114 -5.75 -13.00 6.37
N ASP A 115 -5.42 -11.74 6.63
CA ASP A 115 -5.97 -10.96 7.75
C ASP A 115 -7.47 -10.63 7.56
N GLU A 116 -8.31 -11.01 8.53
CA GLU A 116 -9.75 -10.73 8.53
C GLU A 116 -10.06 -9.23 8.53
N ARG A 117 -9.18 -8.40 9.10
CA ARG A 117 -9.32 -6.93 9.11
C ARG A 117 -9.25 -6.33 7.71
N ALA A 118 -8.74 -7.06 6.72
CA ALA A 118 -8.69 -6.63 5.32
C ALA A 118 -10.05 -6.74 4.61
N VAL A 119 -11.05 -7.39 5.23
CA VAL A 119 -12.43 -7.49 4.72
C VAL A 119 -13.47 -6.96 5.70
N GLU A 120 -13.05 -6.57 6.90
CA GLU A 120 -13.93 -6.06 7.95
C GLU A 120 -14.60 -4.72 7.58
N GLY A 121 -15.90 -4.64 7.83
CA GLY A 121 -16.63 -3.38 7.97
C GLY A 121 -17.23 -2.76 6.70
N ASP A 122 -16.84 -3.18 5.49
CA ASP A 122 -17.38 -2.62 4.23
C ASP A 122 -17.15 -3.57 3.02
N GLU A 123 -18.15 -3.75 2.16
CA GLU A 123 -18.02 -4.47 0.88
C GLU A 123 -16.90 -3.89 -0.01
N GLY A 124 -16.65 -2.58 0.10
CA GLY A 124 -15.56 -1.92 -0.61
C GLY A 124 -14.17 -2.41 -0.20
N MET A 125 -13.96 -2.80 1.08
CA MET A 125 -12.69 -3.39 1.52
C MET A 125 -12.42 -4.71 0.79
N VAL A 126 -13.46 -5.55 0.66
CA VAL A 126 -13.41 -6.81 -0.10
C VAL A 126 -13.02 -6.54 -1.56
N VAL A 127 -13.70 -5.59 -2.22
CA VAL A 127 -13.40 -5.25 -3.62
C VAL A 127 -11.96 -4.74 -3.80
N LEU A 128 -11.44 -3.93 -2.87
CA LEU A 128 -10.06 -3.47 -2.91
C LEU A 128 -9.08 -4.64 -2.80
N LYS A 129 -9.33 -5.53 -1.83
CA LYS A 129 -8.53 -6.72 -1.58
C LYS A 129 -8.52 -7.61 -2.82
N GLU A 130 -9.68 -8.01 -3.34
CA GLU A 130 -9.82 -8.88 -4.52
C GLU A 130 -9.04 -8.41 -5.76
N ARG A 131 -8.84 -7.10 -5.93
CA ARG A 131 -8.00 -6.56 -7.02
C ARG A 131 -6.51 -6.88 -6.89
N CYS A 132 -6.07 -7.33 -5.72
CA CYS A 132 -4.71 -7.76 -5.41
C CYS A 132 -4.54 -9.28 -5.56
N ALA A 133 -5.58 -10.06 -5.86
CA ALA A 133 -5.50 -11.53 -5.91
C ALA A 133 -4.37 -12.04 -6.83
N LYS A 134 -4.23 -11.47 -8.04
CA LYS A 134 -3.17 -11.86 -8.98
C LYS A 134 -1.76 -11.53 -8.51
N LEU A 135 -1.62 -10.50 -7.66
CA LEU A 135 -0.32 -10.18 -7.05
C LEU A 135 0.04 -11.26 -6.03
N VAL A 136 -0.93 -11.67 -5.22
CA VAL A 136 -0.76 -12.70 -4.21
C VAL A 136 -0.47 -14.06 -4.86
N GLU A 137 -1.25 -14.45 -5.85
CA GLU A 137 -1.02 -15.68 -6.65
C GLU A 137 0.41 -15.70 -7.22
N TRP A 138 0.88 -14.59 -7.79
CA TRP A 138 2.24 -14.50 -8.30
C TRP A 138 3.33 -14.62 -7.21
N LEU A 139 3.08 -14.09 -6.01
CA LEU A 139 4.01 -14.21 -4.88
C LEU A 139 4.06 -15.66 -4.36
N GLU A 140 2.89 -16.29 -4.23
CA GLU A 140 2.78 -17.70 -3.81
C GLU A 140 3.50 -18.64 -4.79
N ASP A 141 3.27 -18.48 -6.11
CA ASP A 141 3.92 -19.28 -7.14
C ASP A 141 5.45 -19.09 -7.16
N ALA A 142 5.93 -17.86 -6.97
CA ALA A 142 7.36 -17.56 -6.98
C ALA A 142 8.12 -18.24 -5.83
N SER A 143 7.48 -18.38 -4.66
CA SER A 143 8.05 -19.07 -3.51
C SER A 143 8.08 -20.59 -3.67
N GLU A 144 7.14 -21.20 -4.40
CA GLU A 144 7.16 -22.64 -4.68
C GLU A 144 8.28 -23.05 -5.65
N GLU A 145 8.69 -22.17 -6.57
CA GLU A 145 9.78 -22.44 -7.53
C GLU A 145 11.19 -22.41 -6.90
N ASP A 146 11.40 -21.64 -5.82
CA ASP A 146 12.70 -21.52 -5.15
C ASP A 146 13.00 -22.70 -4.18
N ASP A 147 11.98 -23.43 -3.73
CA ASP A 147 12.10 -24.59 -2.81
C ASP A 147 12.33 -25.94 -3.54
N ASP A 148 12.14 -26.00 -4.87
CA ASP A 148 12.24 -27.24 -5.68
C ASP A 148 13.66 -27.52 -6.24
N ASP A 149 14.67 -26.72 -5.84
CA ASP A 149 16.08 -26.83 -6.26
C ASP A 149 17.01 -27.45 -5.16
N GLU A 150 16.49 -28.33 -4.29
CA GLU A 150 17.27 -29.20 -3.36
C GLU A 150 17.21 -30.72 -3.67
#